data_AF-A0A4S2N3S1-F1
#
_entry.id   AF-A0A4S2N3S1-F1
#
_cell.length_a   1.000
_cell.length_b   1.000
_cell.length_c   1.000
_cell.angle_alpha   90.00
_cell.angle_beta   90.00
_cell.angle_gamma   90.00
#
_symmetry.space_group_name_H-M   'P 1'
#
loop_
_entity.id
_entity.type
_entity.pdbx_description
1 polymer ?
#
loop_
_entity_poly.entity_id
_entity_poly.type
_entity_poly.pdbx_seq_one_letter_code
_entity_poly.pdbx_strand_id
1 'polypeptide(L)'
;MITNLPNELLLGILYHLDDLTPVSSSSRTFNTFVRDYQASQFRSRLSRLPNAELLISIWSPPTFFPSRHSRHRSHSYHTTTPRVITSQSDLLNLLGDPSSSLIPRLDAYLSSLERRSQIASRVASHLQRLLSFRVIAPHSHSAQSAFAEQVVIRLWSAQQRYSHDPDGYIDHLPAIAFESFAAREPVLTGLEESMRRWVVEAYVVLSVKLKLPFAPHEQGRVGLWLWRMIVRGGMEDVLNMLERRV
;
A
#
# COMPACT_ATOMS: atom_id res chain seq x y z
N MET A 1 -19.22 3.00 39.82
CA MET A 1 -18.14 4.02 39.71
C MET A 1 -17.58 4.20 38.29
N ILE A 2 -17.98 3.40 37.30
CA ILE A 2 -17.60 3.56 35.87
C ILE A 2 -18.48 4.61 35.14
N THR A 3 -19.58 5.05 35.75
CA THR A 3 -20.62 5.90 35.13
C THR A 3 -20.27 7.39 34.98
N ASN A 4 -19.11 7.83 35.48
CA ASN A 4 -18.71 9.26 35.47
C ASN A 4 -17.52 9.54 34.53
N LEU A 5 -17.09 8.55 33.75
CA LEU A 5 -16.04 8.74 32.74
C LEU A 5 -16.69 9.25 31.44
N PRO A 6 -16.08 10.23 30.75
CA PRO A 6 -16.46 10.59 29.40
C PRO A 6 -16.50 9.33 28.53
N ASN A 7 -17.56 9.18 27.73
CA ASN A 7 -17.78 7.98 26.92
C ASN A 7 -16.58 7.69 25.99
N GLU A 8 -15.83 8.72 25.59
CA GLU A 8 -14.61 8.58 24.80
C GLU A 8 -13.47 7.89 25.56
N LEU A 9 -13.29 8.19 26.85
CA LEU A 9 -12.29 7.54 27.70
C LEU A 9 -12.70 6.11 28.05
N LEU A 10 -13.99 5.88 28.26
CA LEU A 10 -14.53 4.54 28.48
C LEU A 10 -14.28 3.63 27.28
N LEU A 11 -14.51 4.15 26.06
CA LEU A 11 -14.29 3.41 24.82
C LEU A 11 -12.81 3.19 24.52
N GLY A 12 -11.94 4.15 24.84
CA GLY A 12 -10.49 3.94 24.75
C GLY A 12 -10.00 2.82 25.67
N ILE A 13 -10.52 2.75 26.90
CA ILE A 13 -10.20 1.68 27.87
C ILE A 13 -10.78 0.34 27.40
N LEU A 14 -12.02 0.33 26.93
CA LEU A 14 -12.72 -0.88 26.49
C LEU A 14 -12.15 -1.45 25.18
N TYR A 15 -11.72 -0.60 24.24
CA TYR A 15 -11.13 -1.02 22.96
C TYR A 15 -9.78 -1.75 23.13
N HIS A 16 -9.06 -1.51 24.22
CA HIS A 16 -7.82 -2.22 24.57
C HIS A 16 -8.06 -3.53 25.35
N LEU A 17 -9.31 -3.88 25.64
CA LEU A 17 -9.68 -5.18 26.19
C LEU A 17 -10.11 -6.06 25.01
N ASP A 18 -9.29 -7.07 24.70
CA ASP A 18 -9.35 -7.93 23.49
C ASP A 18 -10.69 -8.67 23.25
N ASP A 19 -11.70 -8.52 24.10
CA ASP A 19 -12.98 -9.21 23.95
C ASP A 19 -14.18 -8.40 24.49
N LEU A 20 -14.69 -7.48 23.67
CA LEU A 20 -15.91 -6.70 23.94
C LEU A 20 -17.21 -7.37 23.45
N THR A 21 -17.11 -8.62 22.98
CA THR A 21 -18.29 -9.38 22.53
C THR A 21 -19.42 -9.42 23.56
N PRO A 22 -19.21 -9.53 24.90
CA PRO A 22 -20.34 -9.59 25.84
C PRO A 22 -20.99 -8.24 26.15
N VAL A 23 -20.38 -7.09 25.82
CA VAL A 23 -20.93 -5.75 26.16
C VAL A 23 -21.71 -5.13 24.99
N SER A 24 -21.39 -5.53 23.76
CA SER A 24 -22.07 -5.07 22.53
C SER A 24 -23.53 -5.55 22.41
N SER A 25 -23.92 -6.59 23.14
CA SER A 25 -25.29 -7.15 23.09
C SER A 25 -26.32 -6.34 23.90
N SER A 26 -25.89 -5.41 24.75
CA SER A 26 -26.74 -4.88 25.83
C SER A 26 -27.32 -3.47 25.58
N SER A 27 -26.83 -2.71 24.58
CA SER A 27 -27.36 -1.36 24.30
C SER A 27 -27.12 -0.90 22.86
N ARG A 28 -28.20 -0.59 22.13
CA ARG A 28 -28.15 -0.01 20.77
C ARG A 28 -27.33 1.29 20.72
N THR A 29 -27.43 2.09 21.79
CA THR A 29 -26.70 3.36 21.95
C THR A 29 -25.20 3.10 22.03
N PHE A 30 -24.77 2.11 22.81
CA PHE A 30 -23.35 1.73 22.93
C PHE A 30 -22.77 1.24 21.59
N ASN A 31 -23.50 0.39 20.85
CA ASN A 31 -23.05 -0.06 19.52
C ASN A 31 -22.88 1.09 18.52
N THR A 32 -23.75 2.10 18.59
CA THR A 32 -23.64 3.28 17.73
C THR A 32 -22.38 4.09 18.09
N PHE A 33 -22.13 4.30 19.38
CA PHE A 33 -20.92 5.00 19.85
C PHE A 33 -19.62 4.26 19.51
N VAL A 34 -19.56 2.94 19.71
CA VAL A 34 -18.39 2.11 19.33
C VAL A 34 -18.12 2.26 17.84
N ARG A 35 -19.16 2.18 17.00
CA ARG A 35 -19.05 2.31 15.55
C ARG A 35 -18.54 3.70 15.14
N ASP A 36 -19.08 4.75 15.74
CA ASP A 36 -18.71 6.13 15.40
C ASP A 36 -17.26 6.42 15.84
N TYR A 37 -16.83 5.87 16.98
CA TYR A 37 -15.44 5.92 17.43
C TYR A 37 -14.49 5.18 16.47
N GLN A 38 -14.83 3.94 16.08
CA GLN A 38 -14.05 3.16 15.11
C GLN A 38 -13.95 3.87 13.76
N ALA A 39 -15.03 4.47 13.27
CA ALA A 39 -15.03 5.25 12.05
C ALA A 39 -14.19 6.52 12.16
N SER A 40 -14.18 7.19 13.32
CA SER A 40 -13.31 8.34 13.61
C SER A 40 -11.83 7.93 13.60
N GLN A 41 -11.48 6.83 14.27
CA GLN A 41 -10.12 6.27 14.28
C GLN A 41 -9.66 5.91 12.87
N PHE A 42 -10.51 5.24 12.09
CA PHE A 42 -10.21 4.90 10.70
C PHE A 42 -9.94 6.16 9.85
N ARG A 43 -10.79 7.19 9.95
CA ARG A 43 -10.60 8.47 9.24
C ARG A 43 -9.28 9.12 9.61
N SER A 44 -8.95 9.14 10.90
CA SER A 44 -7.71 9.74 11.40
C SER A 44 -6.47 8.99 10.92
N ARG A 45 -6.51 7.66 10.90
CA ARG A 45 -5.41 6.83 10.40
C ARG A 45 -5.23 6.97 8.88
N LEU A 46 -6.32 6.90 8.13
CA LEU A 46 -6.30 7.06 6.67
C LEU A 46 -5.77 8.43 6.24
N SER A 47 -6.11 9.51 6.96
CA SER A 47 -5.61 10.86 6.63
C SER A 47 -4.13 11.06 6.95
N ARG A 48 -3.55 10.25 7.85
CA ARG A 48 -2.13 10.28 8.21
C ARG A 48 -1.26 9.37 7.33
N LEU A 49 -1.87 8.48 6.56
CA LEU A 49 -1.16 7.54 5.70
C LEU A 49 -0.52 8.30 4.51
N PRO A 50 0.82 8.34 4.40
CA PRO A 50 1.47 9.00 3.27
C PRO A 50 1.21 8.22 1.98
N ASN A 51 1.09 8.94 0.86
CA ASN A 51 0.84 8.34 -0.46
C ASN A 51 -0.39 7.42 -0.51
N ALA A 52 -1.40 7.64 0.34
CA ALA A 52 -2.56 6.76 0.46
C ALA A 52 -3.29 6.51 -0.87
N GLU A 53 -3.51 7.53 -1.70
CA GLU A 53 -4.11 7.39 -3.03
C GLU A 53 -3.30 6.42 -3.93
N LEU A 54 -1.97 6.53 -3.88
CA LEU A 54 -1.08 5.64 -4.62
C LEU A 54 -1.15 4.21 -4.06
N LEU A 55 -1.16 4.05 -2.73
CA LEU A 55 -1.25 2.75 -2.09
C LEU A 55 -2.57 2.04 -2.42
N ILE A 56 -3.70 2.77 -2.38
CA ILE A 56 -5.03 2.23 -2.67
C ILE A 56 -5.16 1.87 -4.16
N SER A 57 -4.62 2.70 -5.05
CA SER A 57 -4.67 2.41 -6.49
C SER A 57 -3.84 1.20 -6.90
N ILE A 58 -2.72 0.92 -6.21
CA ILE A 58 -1.92 -0.29 -6.45
C ILE A 58 -2.58 -1.49 -5.77
N TRP A 59 -2.77 -1.42 -4.45
CA TRP A 59 -3.32 -2.51 -3.65
C TRP A 59 -4.79 -2.30 -3.38
N SER A 60 -5.59 -2.29 -4.44
CA SER A 60 -7.03 -2.04 -4.30
C SER A 60 -7.68 -3.06 -3.34
N PRO A 61 -8.66 -2.60 -2.54
CA PRO A 61 -9.37 -3.48 -1.62
C PRO A 61 -10.03 -4.64 -2.37
N PRO A 62 -10.11 -5.85 -1.77
CA PRO A 62 -10.80 -6.99 -2.37
C PRO A 62 -12.24 -6.67 -2.81
N THR A 63 -12.70 -7.31 -3.88
CA THR A 63 -14.04 -7.09 -4.50
C THR A 63 -15.23 -7.39 -3.58
N PHE A 64 -15.01 -7.94 -2.39
CA PHE A 64 -16.03 -8.19 -1.37
C PHE A 64 -16.50 -6.93 -0.62
N PHE A 65 -15.90 -5.76 -0.86
CA PHE A 65 -16.45 -4.49 -0.38
C PHE A 65 -17.66 -4.09 -1.25
N PRO A 66 -18.86 -3.96 -0.67
CA PRO A 66 -20.07 -3.70 -1.44
C PRO A 66 -20.01 -2.32 -2.11
N SER A 67 -20.14 -2.31 -3.45
CA SER A 67 -20.32 -1.09 -4.22
C SER A 67 -21.69 -0.48 -3.89
N ARG A 68 -21.71 0.63 -3.16
CA ARG A 68 -22.94 1.38 -2.90
C ARG A 68 -23.31 2.20 -4.12
N HIS A 69 -24.20 1.70 -4.97
CA HIS A 69 -25.13 2.57 -5.69
C HIS A 69 -26.59 2.19 -5.41
N SER A 70 -27.31 3.25 -5.02
CA SER A 70 -28.73 3.48 -5.18
C SER A 70 -29.68 2.43 -4.62
N ARG A 71 -30.16 2.69 -3.39
CA ARG A 71 -31.49 2.23 -2.94
C ARG A 71 -32.64 2.98 -3.66
N HIS A 72 -32.42 3.60 -4.81
CA HIS A 72 -33.52 4.03 -5.68
C HIS A 72 -33.77 2.95 -6.73
N ARG A 73 -34.86 2.23 -6.49
CA ARG A 73 -35.83 1.67 -7.46
C ARG A 73 -35.34 1.65 -8.90
N SER A 74 -35.20 0.45 -9.47
CA SER A 74 -35.95 -0.02 -10.65
C SER A 74 -35.23 -1.22 -11.24
N HIS A 75 -36.03 -2.23 -11.61
CA HIS A 75 -35.63 -3.39 -12.39
C HIS A 75 -34.66 -3.06 -13.52
N SER A 76 -33.40 -3.46 -13.40
CA SER A 76 -32.60 -3.79 -14.57
C SER A 76 -31.56 -4.85 -14.19
N TYR A 77 -31.57 -5.95 -14.93
CA TYR A 77 -30.58 -7.03 -14.88
C TYR A 77 -29.30 -6.59 -15.62
N HIS A 78 -28.77 -5.41 -15.30
CA HIS A 78 -27.55 -4.89 -15.91
C HIS A 78 -26.38 -5.00 -14.92
N THR A 79 -25.57 -6.03 -15.13
CA THR A 79 -24.12 -6.08 -14.86
C THR A 79 -23.66 -5.18 -13.71
N THR A 80 -23.79 -5.67 -12.48
CA THR A 80 -23.12 -5.10 -11.31
C THR A 80 -21.62 -5.36 -11.40
N THR A 81 -20.92 -4.57 -12.21
CA THR A 81 -19.46 -4.49 -12.07
C THR A 81 -19.17 -3.91 -10.68
N PRO A 82 -18.41 -4.63 -9.82
CA PRO A 82 -18.01 -4.06 -8.53
C PRO A 82 -17.21 -2.78 -8.83
N ARG A 83 -17.66 -1.63 -8.30
CA ARG A 83 -16.89 -0.39 -8.42
C ARG A 83 -15.54 -0.63 -7.77
N VAL A 84 -14.48 -0.52 -8.56
CA VAL A 84 -13.09 -0.63 -8.08
C VAL A 84 -12.85 0.55 -7.14
N ILE A 85 -12.52 0.25 -5.89
CA ILE A 85 -12.15 1.28 -4.92
C ILE A 85 -10.73 1.72 -5.25
N THR A 86 -10.60 2.93 -5.78
CA THR A 86 -9.30 3.47 -6.24
C THR A 86 -8.86 4.69 -5.44
N SER A 87 -9.72 5.26 -4.59
CA SER A 87 -9.41 6.47 -3.82
C SER A 87 -9.69 6.39 -2.32
N GLN A 88 -9.13 7.33 -1.55
CA GLN A 88 -9.47 7.49 -0.13
C GLN A 88 -10.96 7.78 0.05
N SER A 89 -11.53 8.61 -0.82
CA SER A 89 -12.95 8.99 -0.76
C SER A 89 -13.88 7.77 -0.89
N ASP A 90 -13.50 6.81 -1.74
CA ASP A 90 -14.24 5.57 -1.92
C ASP A 90 -14.21 4.70 -0.66
N LEU A 91 -13.08 4.61 0.04
CA LEU A 91 -12.97 3.91 1.32
C LEU A 91 -13.82 4.58 2.41
N LEU A 92 -13.82 5.92 2.46
CA LEU A 92 -14.60 6.67 3.43
C LEU A 92 -16.11 6.50 3.21
N ASN A 93 -16.55 6.32 1.96
CA ASN A 93 -17.95 6.04 1.64
C ASN A 93 -18.43 4.68 2.18
N LEU A 94 -17.54 3.72 2.38
CA LEU A 94 -17.87 2.42 2.97
C LEU A 94 -18.15 2.50 4.47
N LEU A 95 -17.58 3.49 5.18
CA LEU A 95 -17.88 3.74 6.60
C LEU A 95 -19.32 4.20 6.83
N GLY A 96 -20.00 4.69 5.78
CA GLY A 96 -21.41 5.04 5.83
C GLY A 96 -22.35 3.84 5.80
N ASP A 97 -21.83 2.61 5.67
CA ASP A 97 -22.63 1.40 5.69
C ASP A 97 -22.95 0.93 7.12
N PRO A 98 -24.24 0.75 7.48
CA PRO A 98 -24.61 0.35 8.84
C PRO A 98 -24.25 -1.12 9.16
N SER A 99 -23.63 -1.86 8.23
CA SER A 99 -23.22 -3.23 8.46
C SER A 99 -21.96 -3.27 9.34
N SER A 100 -22.10 -3.83 10.55
CA SER A 100 -21.01 -3.96 11.52
C SER A 100 -19.86 -4.86 11.05
N SER A 101 -20.09 -5.70 10.04
CA SER A 101 -19.12 -6.67 9.51
C SER A 101 -18.04 -6.05 8.61
N LEU A 102 -18.22 -4.82 8.12
CA LEU A 102 -17.27 -4.17 7.23
C LEU A 102 -16.13 -3.46 7.97
N ILE A 103 -16.38 -2.95 9.19
CA ILE A 103 -15.38 -2.18 9.94
C ILE A 103 -14.12 -2.99 10.26
N PRO A 104 -14.20 -4.23 10.78
CA PRO A 104 -12.99 -5.04 11.02
C PRO A 104 -12.19 -5.33 9.75
N ARG A 105 -12.88 -5.48 8.60
CA ARG A 105 -12.24 -5.73 7.30
C ARG A 105 -11.54 -4.50 6.75
N LEU A 106 -12.19 -3.33 6.88
CA LEU A 106 -11.58 -2.04 6.54
C LEU A 106 -10.35 -1.78 7.41
N ASP A 107 -10.44 -2.08 8.70
CA ASP A 107 -9.35 -1.91 9.65
C ASP A 107 -8.15 -2.81 9.33
N ALA A 108 -8.38 -4.09 9.03
CA ALA A 108 -7.34 -5.01 8.57
C ALA A 108 -6.70 -4.56 7.25
N TYR A 109 -7.51 -4.06 6.31
CA TYR A 109 -7.02 -3.51 5.05
C TYR A 109 -6.15 -2.26 5.27
N LEU A 110 -6.60 -1.31 6.11
CA LEU A 110 -5.83 -0.13 6.44
C LEU A 110 -4.50 -0.49 7.13
N SER A 111 -4.53 -1.44 8.06
CA SER A 111 -3.32 -1.94 8.73
C SER A 111 -2.32 -2.57 7.75
N SER A 112 -2.82 -3.24 6.70
CA SER A 112 -1.98 -3.74 5.59
C SER A 112 -1.34 -2.60 4.80
N LEU A 113 -2.09 -1.54 4.47
CA LEU A 113 -1.55 -0.36 3.79
C LEU A 113 -0.51 0.39 4.64
N GLU A 114 -0.77 0.54 5.93
CA GLU A 114 0.17 1.15 6.88
C GLU A 114 1.47 0.37 6.96
N ARG A 115 1.40 -0.97 7.05
CA ARG A 115 2.58 -1.83 7.01
C ARG A 115 3.39 -1.63 5.72
N ARG A 116 2.73 -1.58 4.57
CA ARG A 116 3.39 -1.34 3.27
C ARG A 116 4.03 0.05 3.24
N SER A 117 3.34 1.09 3.71
CA SER A 117 3.92 2.43 3.82
C SER A 117 5.16 2.45 4.72
N GLN A 118 5.12 1.78 5.88
CA GLN A 118 6.27 1.69 6.77
C GLN A 118 7.47 1.00 6.11
N ILE A 119 7.25 -0.10 5.38
CA ILE A 119 8.31 -0.80 4.64
C ILE A 119 8.87 0.11 3.54
N ALA A 120 7.98 0.73 2.75
CA ALA A 120 8.37 1.64 1.68
C ALA A 120 9.20 2.82 2.22
N SER A 121 8.79 3.41 3.34
CA SER A 121 9.50 4.48 4.03
C SER A 121 10.90 4.05 4.48
N ARG A 122 11.04 2.84 5.06
CA ARG A 122 12.36 2.32 5.46
C ARG A 122 13.27 2.09 4.26
N VAL A 123 12.79 1.42 3.22
CA VAL A 123 13.57 1.22 1.97
C VAL A 123 13.92 2.56 1.33
N ALA A 124 12.98 3.51 1.31
CA ALA A 124 13.22 4.86 0.82
C ALA A 124 14.32 5.57 1.61
N SER A 125 14.35 5.42 2.94
CA SER A 125 15.42 5.98 3.78
C SER A 125 16.80 5.42 3.43
N HIS A 126 16.89 4.13 3.06
CA HIS A 126 18.12 3.54 2.55
C HIS A 126 18.47 4.10 1.17
N LEU A 127 17.50 4.19 0.26
CA LEU A 127 17.69 4.77 -1.06
C LEU A 127 18.17 6.21 -0.99
N GLN A 128 17.63 7.05 -0.11
CA GLN A 128 18.06 8.44 0.06
C GLN A 128 19.51 8.59 0.50
N ARG A 129 20.05 7.62 1.24
CA ARG A 129 21.47 7.62 1.61
C ARG A 129 22.36 7.26 0.42
N LEU A 130 21.82 6.54 -0.56
CA LEU A 130 22.56 6.06 -1.74
C LEU A 130 22.37 6.99 -2.95
N LEU A 131 21.22 7.65 -3.05
CA LEU A 131 20.81 8.54 -4.12
C LEU A 131 20.81 9.98 -3.62
N SER A 132 21.53 10.85 -4.33
CA SER A 132 21.42 12.29 -4.13
C SER A 132 20.17 12.81 -4.85
N PHE A 133 19.00 12.74 -4.22
CA PHE A 133 17.73 13.30 -4.73
C PHE A 133 17.70 14.85 -4.84
N ARG A 134 18.87 15.50 -4.86
CA ARG A 134 19.05 16.96 -4.79
C ARG A 134 18.49 17.72 -6.00
N VAL A 135 18.17 17.02 -7.09
CA VAL A 135 17.89 17.64 -8.40
C VAL A 135 16.41 17.94 -8.63
N ILE A 136 15.45 17.31 -7.94
CA ILE A 136 14.04 17.35 -8.37
C ILE A 136 13.04 17.86 -7.33
N ALA A 137 13.24 17.62 -6.03
CA ALA A 137 12.30 18.11 -5.03
C ALA A 137 12.72 19.51 -4.51
N PRO A 138 11.77 20.44 -4.27
CA PRO A 138 12.05 21.70 -3.59
C PRO A 138 12.78 21.43 -2.26
N HIS A 139 13.59 22.38 -1.81
CA HIS A 139 14.65 22.28 -0.80
C HIS A 139 14.30 21.72 0.61
N SER A 140 13.15 21.06 0.81
CA SER A 140 12.77 20.40 2.06
C SER A 140 13.05 18.89 2.04
N HIS A 141 13.67 18.41 3.12
CA HIS A 141 13.94 16.98 3.35
C HIS A 141 12.65 16.12 3.33
N SER A 142 11.52 16.69 3.75
CA SER A 142 10.22 16.00 3.73
C SER A 142 9.72 15.71 2.31
N ALA A 143 9.90 16.64 1.37
CA ALA A 143 9.51 16.44 -0.02
C ALA A 143 10.37 15.36 -0.69
N GLN A 144 11.68 15.33 -0.39
CA GLN A 144 12.58 14.27 -0.86
C GLN A 144 12.21 12.91 -0.29
N SER A 145 11.77 12.85 0.97
CA SER A 145 11.30 11.60 1.61
C SER A 145 10.04 11.08 0.98
N ALA A 146 9.05 11.95 0.77
CA ALA A 146 7.81 11.57 0.11
C ALA A 146 8.06 11.07 -1.32
N PHE A 147 8.95 11.73 -2.07
CA PHE A 147 9.30 11.33 -3.43
C PHE A 147 10.02 9.98 -3.47
N ALA A 148 11.02 9.76 -2.63
CA ALA A 148 11.72 8.48 -2.54
C ALA A 148 10.77 7.35 -2.17
N GLU A 149 9.83 7.59 -1.24
CA GLU A 149 8.78 6.62 -0.89
C GLU A 149 7.88 6.30 -2.08
N GLN A 150 7.47 7.31 -2.87
CA GLN A 150 6.70 7.07 -4.11
C GLN A 150 7.46 6.21 -5.10
N VAL A 151 8.77 6.45 -5.30
CA VAL A 151 9.60 5.64 -6.19
C VAL A 151 9.62 4.17 -5.73
N VAL A 152 9.78 3.93 -4.43
CA VAL A 152 9.73 2.57 -3.87
C VAL A 152 8.37 1.93 -4.07
N ILE A 153 7.28 2.64 -3.79
CA ILE A 153 5.91 2.14 -3.96
C ILE A 153 5.66 1.78 -5.43
N ARG A 154 6.08 2.62 -6.38
CA ARG A 154 5.96 2.36 -7.82
C ARG A 154 6.74 1.12 -8.24
N LEU A 155 7.96 0.96 -7.73
CA LEU A 155 8.77 -0.23 -7.99
C LEU A 155 8.12 -1.49 -7.40
N TRP A 156 7.54 -1.39 -6.19
CA TRP A 156 6.85 -2.49 -5.51
C TRP A 156 5.52 -2.88 -6.17
N SER A 157 4.92 -1.99 -6.95
CA SER A 157 3.67 -2.29 -7.69
C SER A 157 3.78 -3.52 -8.60
N ALA A 158 5.01 -3.90 -8.99
CA ALA A 158 5.30 -5.14 -9.70
C ALA A 158 4.75 -6.38 -8.99
N GLN A 159 4.89 -6.47 -7.65
CA GLN A 159 4.39 -7.61 -6.88
C GLN A 159 2.90 -7.79 -7.09
N GLN A 160 2.11 -6.72 -6.99
CA GLN A 160 0.66 -6.84 -7.09
C GLN A 160 0.18 -7.36 -8.46
N ARG A 161 0.95 -7.10 -9.52
CA ARG A 161 0.59 -7.54 -10.87
C ARG A 161 1.00 -8.95 -11.18
N TYR A 162 2.18 -9.33 -10.69
CA TYR A 162 2.84 -10.56 -11.10
C TYR A 162 2.93 -11.59 -9.96
N SER A 163 2.40 -11.31 -8.76
CA SER A 163 2.39 -12.28 -7.65
C SER A 163 1.53 -13.50 -7.95
N HIS A 164 0.53 -13.35 -8.81
CA HIS A 164 -0.38 -14.42 -9.21
C HIS A 164 -0.04 -15.03 -10.57
N ASP A 165 1.16 -14.76 -11.11
CA ASP A 165 1.64 -15.18 -12.44
C ASP A 165 1.45 -16.71 -12.66
N PRO A 166 0.33 -17.13 -13.25
CA PRO A 166 -0.03 -18.55 -13.33
C PRO A 166 0.74 -19.24 -14.46
N ASP A 167 1.19 -18.45 -15.44
CA ASP A 167 1.90 -18.88 -16.63
C ASP A 167 3.42 -18.85 -16.44
N GLY A 168 3.89 -18.36 -15.30
CA GLY A 168 5.31 -18.19 -14.99
C GLY A 168 6.01 -17.22 -15.95
N TYR A 169 5.30 -16.23 -16.49
CA TYR A 169 5.84 -15.20 -17.37
C TYR A 169 7.15 -14.59 -16.84
N ILE A 170 7.22 -14.30 -15.54
CA ILE A 170 8.38 -13.69 -14.87
C ILE A 170 9.62 -14.59 -14.90
N ASP A 171 9.41 -15.91 -14.85
CA ASP A 171 10.50 -16.89 -14.89
C ASP A 171 11.03 -17.09 -16.31
N HIS A 172 10.15 -16.95 -17.31
CA HIS A 172 10.47 -17.04 -18.73
C HIS A 172 11.00 -15.73 -19.33
N LEU A 173 11.09 -14.64 -18.54
CA LEU A 173 11.68 -13.40 -19.02
C LEU A 173 13.12 -13.63 -19.52
N PRO A 174 13.45 -13.14 -20.73
CA PRO A 174 14.79 -13.31 -21.29
C PRO A 174 15.83 -12.61 -20.42
N ALA A 175 17.09 -13.01 -20.53
CA ALA A 175 18.22 -12.36 -19.86
C ALA A 175 18.50 -10.97 -20.47
N ILE A 176 17.63 -10.01 -20.17
CA ILE A 176 17.70 -8.62 -20.62
C ILE A 176 18.04 -7.68 -19.46
N ALA A 177 18.58 -6.52 -19.81
CA ALA A 177 18.79 -5.45 -18.85
C ALA A 177 17.46 -4.88 -18.36
N PHE A 178 17.40 -4.50 -17.09
CA PHE A 178 16.20 -3.92 -16.50
C PHE A 178 15.73 -2.66 -17.24
N GLU A 179 16.66 -1.81 -17.68
CA GLU A 179 16.34 -0.61 -18.47
C GLU A 179 15.57 -0.94 -19.76
N SER A 180 15.99 -2.00 -20.46
CA SER A 180 15.32 -2.45 -21.70
C SER A 180 13.95 -3.08 -21.42
N PHE A 181 13.80 -3.76 -20.28
CA PHE A 181 12.51 -4.25 -19.80
C PHE A 181 11.58 -3.10 -19.42
N ALA A 182 12.06 -2.14 -18.63
CA ALA A 182 11.32 -0.98 -18.16
C ALA A 182 10.83 -0.07 -19.29
N ALA A 183 11.56 -0.02 -20.40
CA ALA A 183 11.14 0.71 -21.60
C ALA A 183 9.95 0.06 -22.34
N ARG A 184 9.62 -1.20 -22.04
CA ARG A 184 8.55 -1.98 -22.69
C ARG A 184 7.43 -2.39 -21.72
N GLU A 185 7.67 -2.33 -20.41
CA GLU A 185 6.68 -2.67 -19.40
C GLU A 185 5.60 -1.57 -19.37
N PRO A 186 4.31 -1.90 -19.65
CA PRO A 186 3.26 -0.91 -19.87
C PRO A 186 3.07 0.11 -18.73
N VAL A 187 3.36 -0.28 -17.50
CA VAL A 187 3.12 0.58 -16.34
C VAL A 187 4.26 1.54 -16.14
N LEU A 188 5.49 1.08 -16.24
CA LEU A 188 6.68 1.91 -16.20
C LEU A 188 6.64 2.90 -17.37
N THR A 189 6.16 2.48 -18.55
CA THR A 189 5.93 3.38 -19.68
C THR A 189 4.77 4.34 -19.49
N GLY A 190 3.78 3.99 -18.67
CA GLY A 190 2.65 4.85 -18.32
C GLY A 190 2.97 5.89 -17.24
N LEU A 191 4.14 5.82 -16.60
CA LEU A 191 4.61 6.85 -15.68
C LEU A 191 5.17 8.06 -16.45
N GLU A 192 5.11 9.22 -15.81
CA GLU A 192 5.85 10.40 -16.28
C GLU A 192 7.34 10.06 -16.42
N GLU A 193 7.99 10.61 -17.45
CA GLU A 193 9.37 10.28 -17.79
C GLU A 193 10.33 10.48 -16.61
N SER A 194 10.11 11.56 -15.83
CA SER A 194 10.87 11.88 -14.62
C SER A 194 10.79 10.75 -13.60
N MET A 195 9.59 10.31 -13.24
CA MET A 195 9.34 9.23 -12.30
C MET A 195 9.90 7.90 -12.81
N ARG A 196 9.71 7.58 -14.10
CA ARG A 196 10.25 6.36 -14.71
C ARG A 196 11.77 6.30 -14.58
N ARG A 197 12.47 7.41 -14.82
CA ARG A 197 13.93 7.49 -14.67
C ARG A 197 14.36 7.16 -13.24
N TRP A 198 13.68 7.73 -12.24
CA TRP A 198 14.01 7.45 -10.83
C TRP A 198 13.68 6.02 -10.39
N VAL A 199 12.63 5.41 -10.92
CA VAL A 199 12.33 4.00 -10.66
C VAL A 199 13.45 3.11 -11.21
N VAL A 200 13.93 3.40 -12.42
CA VAL A 200 15.08 2.70 -13.02
C VAL A 200 16.35 2.93 -12.21
N GLU A 201 16.63 4.16 -11.83
CA GLU A 201 17.82 4.52 -11.05
C GLU A 201 17.81 3.87 -9.66
N ALA A 202 16.68 3.90 -8.96
CA ALA A 202 16.49 3.24 -7.68
C ALA A 202 16.70 1.72 -7.81
N TYR A 203 16.18 1.10 -8.87
CA TYR A 203 16.40 -0.32 -9.12
C TYR A 203 17.89 -0.64 -9.32
N VAL A 204 18.60 0.14 -10.13
CA VAL A 204 20.04 -0.04 -10.38
C VAL A 204 20.83 0.13 -9.08
N VAL A 205 20.56 1.18 -8.31
CA VAL A 205 21.26 1.44 -7.06
C VAL A 205 21.00 0.36 -6.01
N LEU A 206 19.77 -0.10 -5.87
CA LEU A 206 19.45 -1.23 -4.99
C LEU A 206 20.17 -2.50 -5.44
N SER A 207 20.18 -2.77 -6.74
CA SER A 207 20.84 -3.94 -7.31
C SER A 207 22.35 -3.96 -7.04
N VAL A 208 23.01 -2.80 -7.21
CA VAL A 208 24.44 -2.64 -6.88
C VAL A 208 24.67 -2.80 -5.37
N LYS A 209 23.84 -2.18 -4.53
CA LYS A 209 23.96 -2.25 -3.07
C LYS A 209 23.77 -3.68 -2.54
N LEU A 210 22.84 -4.43 -3.12
CA LEU A 210 22.54 -5.81 -2.75
C LEU A 210 23.55 -6.81 -3.31
N LYS A 211 24.53 -6.38 -4.13
CA LYS A 211 25.61 -7.21 -4.70
C LYS A 211 25.06 -8.43 -5.48
N LEU A 212 25.91 -9.41 -5.79
CA LEU A 212 25.48 -10.65 -6.45
C LEU A 212 24.32 -11.32 -5.68
N PRO A 213 23.31 -11.87 -6.37
CA PRO A 213 23.16 -12.02 -7.84
C PRO A 213 22.54 -10.80 -8.56
N PHE A 214 22.34 -9.67 -7.87
CA PHE A 214 21.62 -8.51 -8.38
C PHE A 214 22.52 -7.49 -9.09
N ALA A 215 23.79 -7.40 -8.65
CA ALA A 215 24.77 -6.51 -9.24
C ALA A 215 24.97 -6.78 -10.75
N PRO A 216 25.38 -5.75 -11.53
CA PRO A 216 25.65 -5.93 -12.95
C PRO A 216 26.72 -7.00 -13.19
N HIS A 217 26.49 -7.89 -14.17
CA HIS A 217 27.47 -8.89 -14.62
C HIS A 217 28.39 -8.30 -15.70
N GLU A 218 29.31 -9.10 -16.26
CA GLU A 218 30.41 -8.80 -17.20
C GLU A 218 30.18 -7.74 -18.30
N GLN A 219 28.94 -7.36 -18.60
CA GLN A 219 28.58 -6.30 -19.56
C GLN A 219 28.14 -4.98 -18.89
N GLY A 220 28.31 -4.84 -17.57
CA GLY A 220 27.93 -3.64 -16.81
C GLY A 220 26.42 -3.42 -16.64
N ARG A 221 25.59 -4.35 -17.10
CA ARG A 221 24.13 -4.20 -17.11
C ARG A 221 23.47 -4.96 -15.96
N VAL A 222 22.52 -4.30 -15.30
CA VAL A 222 21.71 -4.90 -14.22
C VAL A 222 20.59 -5.75 -14.82
N GLY A 223 20.55 -7.03 -14.45
CA GLY A 223 19.51 -7.97 -14.90
C GLY A 223 18.20 -7.87 -14.12
N LEU A 224 17.30 -8.83 -14.35
CA LEU A 224 15.95 -8.87 -13.76
C LEU A 224 15.86 -9.62 -12.41
N TRP A 225 16.99 -10.00 -11.80
CA TRP A 225 16.97 -10.78 -10.56
C TRP A 225 16.31 -10.05 -9.39
N LEU A 226 16.59 -8.75 -9.22
CA LEU A 226 15.97 -7.96 -8.16
C LEU A 226 14.47 -7.80 -8.44
N TRP A 227 14.09 -7.65 -9.71
CA TRP A 227 12.68 -7.57 -10.11
C TRP A 227 11.93 -8.85 -9.76
N ARG A 228 12.50 -10.02 -10.06
CA ARG A 228 11.94 -11.32 -9.69
C ARG A 228 11.77 -11.47 -8.17
N MET A 229 12.75 -11.00 -7.41
CA MET A 229 12.67 -11.00 -5.95
C MET A 229 11.55 -10.09 -5.45
N ILE A 230 11.43 -8.87 -5.97
CA ILE A 230 10.34 -7.94 -5.62
C ILE A 230 8.98 -8.55 -5.97
N VAL A 231 8.86 -9.23 -7.10
CA VAL A 231 7.61 -9.88 -7.51
C VAL A 231 7.23 -11.03 -6.57
N ARG A 232 8.18 -11.88 -6.17
CA ARG A 232 7.89 -13.07 -5.35
C ARG A 232 7.78 -12.75 -3.86
N GLY A 233 8.72 -11.98 -3.34
CA GLY A 233 8.90 -11.70 -1.92
C GLY A 233 8.41 -10.33 -1.46
N GLY A 234 8.25 -9.38 -2.40
CA GLY A 234 7.89 -8.00 -2.07
C GLY A 234 9.10 -7.15 -1.68
N MET A 235 8.82 -5.93 -1.21
CA MET A 235 9.86 -5.04 -0.68
C MET A 235 10.32 -5.45 0.73
N GLU A 236 9.59 -6.34 1.40
CA GLU A 236 9.99 -6.95 2.65
C GLU A 236 11.35 -7.66 2.52
N ASP A 237 11.52 -8.45 1.47
CA ASP A 237 12.77 -9.18 1.22
C ASP A 237 13.92 -8.23 0.90
N VAL A 238 13.65 -7.19 0.11
CA VAL A 238 14.61 -6.12 -0.18
C VAL A 238 15.05 -5.44 1.12
N LEU A 239 14.11 -5.07 1.98
CA LEU A 239 14.39 -4.45 3.26
C LEU A 239 15.21 -5.37 4.17
N ASN A 240 14.80 -6.63 4.30
CA ASN A 240 15.53 -7.63 5.09
C ASN A 240 16.98 -7.77 4.64
N MET A 241 17.23 -7.77 3.32
CA MET A 241 18.60 -7.86 2.79
C MET A 241 19.41 -6.58 3.00
N LEU A 242 18.77 -5.40 2.94
CA LEU A 242 19.43 -4.13 3.23
C LEU A 242 19.84 -4.05 4.71
N GLU A 243 19.00 -4.54 5.62
CA GLU A 243 19.21 -4.46 7.07
C GLU A 243 20.19 -5.52 7.59
N ARG A 244 20.18 -6.73 7.04
CA ARG A 244 21.17 -7.78 7.39
C ARG A 244 22.61 -7.43 6.99
N ARG A 245 22.81 -6.37 6.22
CA ARG A 245 24.12 -5.95 5.69
C ARG A 245 24.62 -4.63 6.29
N VAL A 246 23.90 -4.08 7.27
CA VAL A 246 24.36 -3.01 8.16
C VAL A 246 24.96 -3.67 9.40
#